data_AF-A0A926MIM3-F1
#
_entry.id   AF-A0A926MIM3-F1
#
_cell.length_a   1.000
_cell.length_b   1.000
_cell.length_c   1.000
_cell.angle_alpha   90.00
_cell.angle_beta   90.00
_cell.angle_gamma   90.00
#
_symmetry.space_group_name_H-M   'P 1'
#
loop_
_entity.id
_entity.type
_entity.pdbx_description
1 polymer ?
#
loop_
_entity_poly.entity_id
_entity_poly.type
_entity_poly.pdbx_seq_one_letter_code
_entity_poly.pdbx_strand_id
1 'polypeptide(L)' 'MINELLFMNGYGVYVLSAFSFTLLSFSALYLITKIQFVKEQNKFVAKFGSLNSKKAKSAKTQRINKEILAGAIKN' A
#
# COMPACT_ATOMS: atom_id res chain seq x y z
N MET A 1 -1.99 -20.71 34.08
CA MET A 1 -1.89 -19.30 33.63
C MET A 1 -1.67 -19.15 32.12
N ILE A 2 -0.46 -19.30 31.54
CA ILE A 2 -0.26 -19.03 30.09
C ILE A 2 -1.07 -19.98 29.19
N ASN A 3 -1.14 -21.28 29.54
CA ASN A 3 -1.92 -22.26 28.78
C ASN A 3 -3.43 -22.03 28.88
N GLU A 4 -3.95 -21.56 30.02
CA GLU A 4 -5.38 -21.21 30.12
C GLU A 4 -5.74 -20.02 29.23
N LEU A 5 -4.84 -19.04 29.14
CA LEU A 5 -5.03 -17.86 28.31
C LEU A 5 -4.95 -18.20 26.81
N LEU A 6 -4.13 -19.19 26.42
CA LEU A 6 -4.01 -19.64 25.03
C LEU A 6 -5.10 -20.65 24.62
N PHE A 7 -5.48 -21.58 25.50
CA PHE A 7 -6.47 -22.59 25.17
C PHE A 7 -7.90 -22.11 25.45
N MET A 8 -8.11 -21.15 26.36
CA MET A 8 -9.42 -20.58 26.73
C MET A 8 -10.54 -21.63 26.78
N ASN A 9 -10.37 -22.72 27.53
CA ASN A 9 -11.34 -23.83 27.60
C ASN A 9 -11.80 -24.36 26.23
N GLY A 10 -10.92 -24.37 25.23
CA GLY A 10 -11.21 -24.80 23.85
C GLY A 10 -11.57 -23.66 22.89
N TYR A 11 -11.89 -22.46 23.38
CA TYR A 11 -12.21 -21.31 22.54
C TYR A 11 -10.99 -20.66 21.88
N GLY A 12 -9.79 -20.88 22.43
CA GLY A 12 -8.56 -20.22 21.98
C GLY A 12 -8.22 -20.49 20.53
N VAL A 13 -8.54 -21.69 20.02
CA VAL A 13 -8.33 -22.07 18.62
C VAL A 13 -9.16 -21.18 17.69
N TYR A 14 -10.41 -20.89 18.03
CA TYR A 14 -11.28 -20.03 17.22
C TYR A 14 -10.82 -18.57 17.27
N VAL A 15 -10.45 -18.07 18.46
CA VAL A 15 -9.99 -16.69 18.64
C VAL A 15 -8.68 -16.45 17.89
N LEU A 16 -7.68 -17.32 18.08
CA LEU A 16 -6.39 -17.19 17.42
C LEU A 16 -6.50 -17.41 15.90
N SER A 17 -7.35 -18.32 15.44
CA SER A 17 -7.59 -18.53 14.01
C SER A 17 -8.26 -17.32 13.37
N ALA A 18 -9.31 -16.77 13.99
CA ALA A 18 -9.99 -15.57 13.50
C ALA A 18 -9.03 -14.37 13.48
N PHE A 19 -8.30 -14.15 14.57
CA PHE A 19 -7.31 -13.08 14.66
C PHE A 19 -6.22 -13.20 13.60
N SER A 20 -5.65 -14.40 13.43
CA SER A 20 -4.63 -14.67 12.42
C SER A 20 -5.16 -14.47 11.00
N PHE A 21 -6.38 -14.92 10.72
CA PHE A 21 -7.03 -14.73 9.42
C PHE A 21 -7.25 -13.24 9.12
N THR A 22 -7.68 -12.46 10.11
CA THR A 22 -7.86 -11.02 9.96
C THR A 22 -6.51 -10.31 9.70
N LEU A 23 -5.48 -10.63 10.47
CA LEU A 23 -4.12 -10.11 10.28
C LEU A 23 -3.57 -10.44 8.89
N LEU A 24 -3.73 -11.67 8.44
CA LEU A 24 -3.30 -12.11 7.13
C LEU A 24 -4.06 -11.37 6.03
N SER A 25 -5.38 -11.21 6.19
CA SER A 25 -6.24 -10.51 5.23
C SER A 25 -5.84 -9.05 5.07
N PHE A 26 -5.61 -8.33 6.17
CA PHE A 26 -5.14 -6.94 6.11
C PHE A 26 -3.73 -6.82 5.55
N SER A 27 -2.84 -7.75 5.89
CA SER A 27 -1.47 -7.76 5.36
C SER A 27 -1.47 -7.98 3.85
N ALA A 28 -2.25 -8.95 3.37
CA ALA A 28 -2.41 -9.21 1.94
C ALA A 28 -2.99 -8.00 1.21
N LEU A 29 -4.05 -7.39 1.75
CA LEU A 29 -4.65 -6.19 1.18
C LEU A 29 -3.63 -5.04 1.08
N TYR A 30 -2.88 -4.79 2.16
CA TYR A 30 -1.83 -3.77 2.17
C TYR A 30 -0.78 -4.01 1.08
N LEU A 31 -0.30 -5.26 0.95
CA LEU A 31 0.69 -5.61 -0.07
C LEU A 31 0.16 -5.40 -1.49
N ILE A 32 -1.08 -5.85 -1.76
CA ILE A 32 -1.72 -5.67 -3.07
C ILE A 32 -1.86 -4.18 -3.40
N THR A 33 -2.36 -3.37 -2.46
CA THR A 33 -2.52 -1.92 -2.66
C THR A 33 -1.16 -1.25 -2.86
N LYS A 34 -0.13 -1.63 -2.11
CA LYS A 34 1.23 -1.09 -2.27
C LYS A 34 1.79 -1.40 -3.67
N ILE A 35 1.63 -2.64 -4.15
CA ILE A 35 2.08 -3.05 -5.49
C ILE A 35 1.33 -2.25 -6.57
N GLN A 36 0.02 -2.12 -6.45
CA GLN A 36 -0.79 -1.33 -7.39
C GLN A 36 -0.37 0.14 -7.40
N PHE A 37 -0.12 0.72 -6.22
CA PHE A 37 0.35 2.09 -6.08
C PHE A 37 1.68 2.32 -6.81
N VAL A 38 2.68 1.46 -6.60
CA VAL A 38 3.98 1.56 -7.28
C VAL A 38 3.82 1.40 -8.80
N LYS A 39 2.97 0.47 -9.25
CA LYS A 39 2.71 0.27 -10.68
C LYS A 39 2.11 1.51 -11.33
N GLU A 40 1.12 2.13 -10.70
CA GLU A 40 0.48 3.33 -11.23
C GLU A 40 1.41 4.55 -11.16
N GLN A 41 2.22 4.66 -10.11
CA GLN A 41 3.27 5.68 -10.00
C GLN A 41 4.29 5.56 -11.14
N ASN A 42 4.78 4.35 -11.44
CA ASN A 42 5.71 4.12 -12.54
C ASN A 42 5.09 4.45 -13.90
N LYS A 43 3.81 4.10 -14.10
CA LYS A 43 3.06 4.46 -15.31
C LYS A 43 2.87 5.97 -15.44
N PHE A 44 2.65 6.66 -14.33
CA PHE A 44 2.60 8.12 -14.28
C PHE A 44 3.94 8.74 -14.68
N VAL A 45 5.06 8.26 -14.11
CA VAL A 45 6.41 8.76 -14.44
C VAL A 45 6.72 8.55 -15.92
N ALA A 46 6.42 7.38 -16.49
CA ALA A 46 6.62 7.10 -17.91
C ALA A 46 5.80 8.03 -18.81
N LYS A 47 4.50 8.21 -18.51
CA LYS A 47 3.64 9.15 -19.23
C LYS A 47 4.14 10.58 -19.09
N PHE A 48 4.55 10.99 -17.89
CA PHE A 48 5.05 12.33 -17.62
C PHE A 48 6.36 12.61 -18.38
N GLY A 49 7.27 11.63 -18.45
CA GLY A 49 8.50 11.71 -19.22
C GLY A 49 8.27 11.88 -20.73
N SER A 50 7.18 11.33 -21.26
CA SER A 50 6.78 11.48 -22.66
C SER A 50 6.07 12.79 -23.02
N LEU A 51 5.75 13.65 -22.02
CA LEU A 51 5.05 14.91 -22.25
C LEU A 51 5.97 15.97 -22.88
N ASN A 52 5.43 16.73 -23.83
CA ASN A 52 6.08 17.92 -24.39
C ASN A 52 6.36 18.97 -23.30
N SER A 53 7.50 19.68 -23.37
CA SER A 53 8.01 20.63 -22.38
C SER A 53 6.98 21.64 -21.85
N LYS A 54 6.09 22.16 -22.72
CA LYS A 54 4.99 23.07 -22.32
C LYS A 54 3.95 22.38 -21.42
N LYS A 55 3.56 21.14 -21.76
CA LYS A 55 2.59 20.35 -20.98
C LYS A 55 3.21 19.83 -19.68
N ALA A 56 4.49 19.43 -19.71
CA ALA A 56 5.22 18.99 -18.53
C ALA A 56 5.38 20.13 -17.50
N LYS A 57 5.66 21.36 -17.93
CA LYS A 57 5.72 22.54 -17.05
C LYS A 57 4.37 22.80 -16.35
N SER A 58 3.27 22.76 -17.11
CA SER A 58 1.92 22.95 -16.56
C SER A 58 1.54 21.84 -15.58
N ALA A 59 1.82 20.57 -15.94
CA ALA A 59 1.54 19.43 -15.08
C ALA A 59 2.40 19.43 -13.79
N LYS A 60 3.64 19.92 -13.83
CA LYS A 60 4.51 20.07 -12.64
C LYS A 60 4.02 21.13 -11.65
N THR A 61 3.27 22.13 -12.11
CA THR A 61 2.70 23.19 -11.25
C THR A 61 1.56 22.66 -10.37
N GLN A 62 0.87 21.59 -10.79
CA GLN A 62 -0.15 20.97 -9.96
C GLN A 62 0.47 20.26 -8.75
N ARG A 63 -0.03 20.59 -7.56
CA ARG A 63 0.46 20.08 -6.28
C ARG A 63 0.46 18.54 -6.23
N ILE A 64 -0.60 17.90 -6.71
CA ILE A 64 -0.76 16.44 -6.72
C ILE A 64 0.37 15.77 -7.54
N ASN A 65 0.63 16.27 -8.76
CA ASN A 65 1.69 15.71 -9.60
C ASN A 65 3.07 15.91 -8.98
N LYS A 66 3.31 17.07 -8.34
CA LYS A 66 4.56 17.34 -7.62
C LYS A 66 4.77 16.37 -6.46
N GLU A 67 3.73 16.06 -5.69
CA GLU A 67 3.78 15.10 -4.59
C GLU A 67 4.01 13.67 -5.09
N ILE A 68 3.35 13.24 -6.17
CA ILE A 68 3.57 11.92 -6.78
C ILE A 68 5.02 11.77 -7.28
N LEU A 69 5.56 12.79 -7.96
CA LEU A 69 6.96 12.80 -8.42
C LEU A 69 7.95 12.82 -7.25
N ALA A 70 7.71 13.61 -6.22
CA ALA A 70 8.56 13.63 -5.03
C ALA A 70 8.54 12.29 -4.28
N GLY A 71 7.38 11.63 -4.23
CA GLY A 71 7.24 10.28 -3.67
C GLY A 71 7.93 9.19 -4.50
N ALA A 72 8.03 9.37 -5.82
CA ALA A 72 8.77 8.46 -6.71
C ALA A 72 10.30 8.59 -6.57
N ILE A 73 10.81 9.77 -6.20
CA ILE A 73 12.25 10.02 -6.03
C ILE A 73 12.76 9.59 -4.63
N LYS A 74 11.86 9.48 -3.64
CA LYS A 74 12.20 9.17 -2.24
C LYS A 74 12.16 7.68 -1.88
N ASN A 75 11.61 6.81 -2.73
CA ASN A 75 11.68 5.35 -2.58
C ASN A 75 12.85 4.78 -3.37
#